data_AF-X7E170-F1
#
_entry.id   AF-X7E170-F1
#
_cell.length_a   1.000
_cell.length_b   1.000
_cell.length_c   1.000
_cell.angle_alpha   90.00
_cell.angle_beta   90.00
_cell.angle_gamma   90.00
#
_symmetry.space_group_name_H-M   'P 1'
#
loop_
_entity.id
_entity.type
_entity.pdbx_description
1 polymer ?
#
loop_
_entity_poly.entity_id
_entity_poly.type
_entity_poly.pdbx_seq_one_letter_code
_entity_poly.pdbx_strand_id
1 'polypeptide(L)'
;MNKSKLVIAMLLGGTLSACASLSSESSIASKFDVDGFKTELEDGRLWVFEEGSEELAFFKEHGEPAKQFTNIGAGPEGMTLKAASQESLDKYLEAISGGSDFDIEGFKTKVEDGRLWVFEEGSENLAFFEEHGEPAKQFTSIGTGPNGMTVKAASQETLDKYLSTYK
;
A
#
# COMPACT_ATOMS: atom_id res chain seq x y z
N MET A 1 65.50 21.76 -0.82
CA MET A 1 65.64 21.28 -2.21
C MET A 1 66.20 19.86 -2.12
N ASN A 2 65.55 18.73 -2.45
CA ASN A 2 64.26 18.36 -3.05
C ASN A 2 63.89 16.93 -2.53
N LYS A 3 62.66 16.38 -2.55
CA LYS A 3 61.28 16.82 -2.90
C LYS A 3 60.29 15.88 -2.16
N SER A 4 58.99 16.20 -2.10
CA SER A 4 57.94 15.45 -1.37
C SER A 4 57.72 14.00 -1.84
N LYS A 5 57.30 13.13 -0.91
CA LYS A 5 56.33 12.06 -1.18
C LYS A 5 55.31 11.99 -0.03
N LEU A 6 54.11 12.49 -0.29
CA LEU A 6 52.93 12.31 0.56
C LEU A 6 52.41 10.89 0.32
N VAL A 7 52.16 10.09 1.36
CA VAL A 7 51.47 8.81 1.24
C VAL A 7 50.23 8.84 2.13
N ILE A 8 49.08 8.63 1.49
CA ILE A 8 47.76 8.60 2.09
C ILE A 8 47.56 7.25 2.79
N ALA A 9 47.02 7.27 4.01
CA ALA A 9 46.51 6.08 4.68
C ALA A 9 45.16 6.42 5.33
N MET A 10 44.08 6.26 4.55
CA MET A 10 42.71 6.51 4.97
C MET A 10 42.11 5.19 5.48
N LEU A 11 42.17 4.95 6.78
CA LEU A 11 41.63 3.75 7.42
C LEU A 11 40.18 4.00 7.87
N LEU A 12 39.24 3.79 6.95
CA LEU A 12 37.81 3.70 7.25
C LEU A 12 37.48 2.29 7.77
N GLY A 13 37.52 2.12 9.09
CA GLY A 13 37.02 0.92 9.76
C GLY A 13 35.56 1.11 10.18
N GLY A 14 34.61 0.68 9.34
CA GLY A 14 33.18 0.78 9.61
C GLY A 14 32.45 -0.52 9.30
N THR A 15 32.43 -1.47 10.24
CA THR A 15 31.64 -2.69 10.14
C THR A 15 30.20 -2.43 10.62
N LEU A 16 29.31 -2.04 9.71
CA LEU A 16 27.87 -2.09 9.98
C LEU A 16 27.42 -3.56 9.97
N SER A 17 27.23 -4.11 11.16
CA SER A 17 26.59 -5.42 11.35
C SER A 17 25.07 -5.24 11.35
N ALA A 18 24.46 -5.25 10.17
CA ALA A 18 23.01 -5.18 9.97
C ALA A 18 22.54 -6.18 8.90
N CYS A 19 22.45 -7.47 9.27
CA CYS A 19 21.84 -8.52 8.45
C CYS A 19 21.40 -9.69 9.35
N ALA A 20 20.26 -9.52 10.01
CA ALA A 20 19.54 -10.61 10.69
C ALA A 20 18.00 -10.48 10.59
N SER A 21 17.48 -9.40 10.00
CA SER A 21 16.05 -9.10 9.87
C SER A 21 15.42 -9.72 8.60
N LEU A 22 16.14 -9.65 7.46
CA LEU A 22 15.67 -10.04 6.12
C LEU A 22 14.97 -11.40 6.06
N SER A 23 15.47 -12.40 6.80
CA SER A 23 14.91 -13.76 6.82
C SER A 23 13.50 -13.83 7.43
N SER A 24 13.18 -12.91 8.34
CA SER A 24 11.86 -12.81 8.97
C SER A 24 10.89 -12.05 8.09
N GLU A 25 11.36 -10.97 7.46
CA GLU A 25 10.56 -10.04 6.65
C GLU A 25 10.02 -10.73 5.38
N SER A 26 10.84 -11.47 4.64
CA SER A 26 10.38 -12.24 3.46
C SER A 26 9.35 -13.33 3.82
N SER A 27 9.47 -13.95 5.01
CA SER A 27 8.48 -14.93 5.51
C SER A 27 7.14 -14.30 5.94
N ILE A 28 7.14 -13.00 6.24
CA ILE A 28 5.93 -12.23 6.53
C ILE A 28 5.32 -11.76 5.21
N ALA A 29 6.14 -11.27 4.28
CA ALA A 29 5.71 -10.84 2.95
C ALA A 29 4.88 -11.92 2.26
N SER A 30 5.39 -13.16 2.17
CA SER A 30 4.73 -14.27 1.47
C SER A 30 3.32 -14.64 1.97
N LYS A 31 2.84 -14.10 3.10
CA LYS A 31 1.44 -14.22 3.55
C LYS A 31 0.47 -13.36 2.74
N PHE A 32 1.00 -12.33 2.07
CA PHE A 32 0.29 -11.34 1.26
C PHE A 32 0.49 -11.58 -0.24
N ASP A 33 1.16 -12.67 -0.63
CA ASP A 33 1.12 -13.20 -1.99
C ASP A 33 -0.33 -13.56 -2.36
N VAL A 34 -0.76 -13.15 -3.56
CA VAL A 34 -2.05 -13.52 -4.16
C VAL A 34 -1.83 -14.10 -5.54
N ASP A 35 -2.87 -14.65 -6.18
CA ASP A 35 -2.72 -15.28 -7.49
C ASP A 35 -2.15 -14.29 -8.53
N GLY A 36 -1.10 -14.70 -9.23
CA GLY A 36 -0.36 -13.86 -10.17
C GLY A 36 0.56 -12.79 -9.55
N PHE A 37 0.68 -12.69 -8.22
CA PHE A 37 1.50 -11.68 -7.55
C PHE A 37 2.44 -12.25 -6.48
N LYS A 38 3.63 -11.65 -6.40
CA LYS A 38 4.63 -11.88 -5.35
C LYS A 38 4.95 -10.61 -4.60
N THR A 39 5.17 -10.77 -3.31
CA THR A 39 5.41 -9.67 -2.39
C THR A 39 6.74 -9.81 -1.65
N GLU A 40 7.35 -8.67 -1.36
CA GLU A 40 8.55 -8.56 -0.52
C GLU A 40 8.34 -7.43 0.49
N LEU A 41 8.99 -7.50 1.65
CA LEU A 41 8.82 -6.53 2.73
C LEU A 41 10.15 -5.83 3.02
N GLU A 42 10.19 -4.53 2.74
CA GLU A 42 11.37 -3.67 2.90
C GLU A 42 10.97 -2.41 3.68
N ASP A 43 11.71 -2.04 4.73
CA ASP A 43 11.43 -0.88 5.59
C ASP A 43 9.97 -0.77 6.09
N GLY A 44 9.34 -1.93 6.39
CA GLY A 44 7.94 -2.00 6.84
C GLY A 44 6.90 -1.71 5.76
N ARG A 45 7.28 -1.76 4.48
CA ARG A 45 6.42 -1.52 3.32
C ARG A 45 6.31 -2.79 2.49
N LEU A 46 5.13 -3.04 1.96
CA LEU A 46 4.88 -4.21 1.12
C LEU A 46 5.14 -3.83 -0.34
N TRP A 47 6.24 -4.31 -0.88
CA TRP A 47 6.51 -4.27 -2.31
C TRP A 47 5.72 -5.37 -3.01
N VAL A 48 5.06 -5.04 -4.12
CA VAL A 48 4.21 -5.95 -4.90
C VAL A 48 4.68 -6.00 -6.35
N PHE A 49 4.76 -7.21 -6.89
CA PHE A 49 5.25 -7.50 -8.24
C PHE A 49 4.40 -8.59 -8.89
N GLU A 50 4.24 -8.54 -10.21
CA GLU A 50 3.64 -9.66 -10.95
C GLU A 50 4.58 -10.89 -10.88
N GLU A 51 4.00 -12.10 -10.76
CA GLU A 51 4.80 -13.31 -10.56
C GLU A 51 5.70 -13.58 -11.78
N GLY A 52 7.01 -13.65 -11.53
CA GLY A 52 8.02 -13.85 -12.57
C GLY A 52 8.38 -12.61 -13.39
N SER A 53 7.96 -11.39 -12.98
CA SER A 53 8.30 -10.16 -13.69
C SER A 53 9.79 -9.80 -13.62
N GLU A 54 10.28 -9.03 -14.60
CA GLU A 54 11.66 -8.54 -14.62
C GLU A 54 11.94 -7.60 -13.45
N GLU A 55 10.93 -6.87 -12.96
CA GLU A 55 11.03 -5.98 -11.81
C GLU A 55 11.19 -6.73 -10.49
N LEU A 56 10.56 -7.91 -10.33
CA LEU A 56 10.79 -8.78 -9.18
C LEU A 56 12.22 -9.33 -9.17
N ALA A 57 12.73 -9.72 -10.34
CA ALA A 57 14.11 -10.19 -10.49
C ALA A 57 15.11 -9.05 -10.19
N PHE A 58 14.87 -7.86 -10.77
CA PHE A 58 15.65 -6.65 -10.51
C PHE A 58 15.65 -6.29 -9.02
N PHE A 59 14.49 -6.31 -8.36
CA PHE A 59 14.38 -5.99 -6.93
C PHE A 59 15.22 -6.95 -6.07
N LYS A 60 15.22 -8.25 -6.41
CA LYS A 60 16.00 -9.28 -5.69
C LYS A 60 17.51 -9.16 -5.91
N GLU A 61 17.95 -8.60 -7.04
CA GLU A 61 19.38 -8.39 -7.33
C GLU A 61 19.91 -7.02 -6.87
N HIS A 62 19.05 -5.99 -6.86
CA HIS A 62 19.48 -4.58 -6.75
C HIS A 62 18.71 -3.73 -5.72
N GLY A 63 17.63 -4.24 -5.13
CA GLY A 63 16.78 -3.50 -4.20
C GLY A 63 15.76 -2.58 -4.89
N GLU A 64 15.31 -1.52 -4.19
CA GLU A 64 14.22 -0.66 -4.65
C GLU A 64 14.43 -0.11 -6.09
N PRO A 65 13.48 -0.33 -7.03
CA PRO A 65 13.58 0.22 -8.38
C PRO A 65 13.56 1.76 -8.40
N ALA A 66 14.30 2.34 -9.34
CA ALA A 66 14.43 3.80 -9.49
C ALA A 66 13.09 4.53 -9.76
N LYS A 67 12.07 3.81 -10.25
CA LYS A 67 10.70 4.29 -10.39
C LYS A 67 9.81 3.45 -9.48
N GLN A 68 9.03 4.11 -8.65
CA GLN A 68 8.10 3.47 -7.74
C GLN A 68 6.79 4.25 -7.66
N PHE A 69 5.71 3.52 -7.47
CA PHE A 69 4.37 4.01 -7.14
C PHE A 69 4.05 3.59 -5.71
N THR A 70 3.19 4.33 -5.01
CA THR A 70 2.98 4.12 -3.58
C THR A 70 1.56 4.47 -3.16
N ASN A 71 0.83 3.51 -2.58
CA ASN A 71 -0.44 3.76 -1.91
C ASN A 71 -0.28 3.47 -0.41
N ILE A 72 -0.43 4.53 0.39
CA ILE A 72 -0.22 4.51 1.84
C ILE A 72 -1.49 3.98 2.52
N GLY A 73 -1.37 2.91 3.31
CA GLY A 73 -2.48 2.32 4.06
C GLY A 73 -3.50 1.56 3.21
N ALA A 74 -3.17 1.25 1.94
CA ALA A 74 -4.05 0.48 1.06
C ALA A 74 -3.67 -1.01 0.98
N GLY A 75 -2.58 -1.41 1.64
CA GLY A 75 -2.15 -2.80 1.71
C GLY A 75 -2.81 -3.57 2.86
N PRO A 76 -2.65 -4.90 2.89
CA PRO A 76 -3.05 -5.72 4.04
C PRO A 76 -2.55 -5.12 5.37
N GLU A 77 -3.34 -5.25 6.44
CA GLU A 77 -3.00 -4.76 7.78
C GLU A 77 -2.68 -3.24 7.88
N GLY A 78 -3.02 -2.42 6.87
CA GLY A 78 -2.68 -0.99 6.85
C GLY A 78 -1.27 -0.70 6.33
N MET A 79 -0.62 -1.67 5.70
CA MET A 79 0.69 -1.49 5.12
C MET A 79 0.69 -0.47 3.98
N THR A 80 1.81 0.22 3.80
CA THR A 80 2.07 0.99 2.59
C THR A 80 2.46 0.03 1.47
N LEU A 81 1.69 0.03 0.38
CA LEU A 81 2.04 -0.69 -0.84
C LEU A 81 3.04 0.11 -1.67
N LYS A 82 3.98 -0.58 -2.30
CA LYS A 82 4.86 -0.07 -3.34
C LYS A 82 4.89 -1.01 -4.55
N ALA A 83 4.97 -0.45 -5.76
CA ALA A 83 5.19 -1.23 -6.98
C ALA A 83 6.06 -0.47 -7.98
N ALA A 84 6.69 -1.17 -8.93
CA ALA A 84 7.48 -0.56 -9.99
C ALA A 84 6.64 0.18 -11.06
N SER A 85 5.36 -0.21 -11.20
CA SER A 85 4.40 0.39 -12.13
C SER A 85 3.07 0.73 -11.43
N GLN A 86 2.33 1.70 -11.95
CA GLN A 86 0.96 2.00 -11.46
C GLN A 86 0.03 0.82 -11.77
N GLU A 87 0.15 0.23 -12.97
CA GLU A 87 -0.67 -0.89 -13.42
C GLU A 87 -0.58 -2.11 -12.48
N SER A 88 0.63 -2.49 -12.06
CA SER A 88 0.83 -3.63 -11.15
C SER A 88 0.38 -3.30 -9.72
N LEU A 89 0.42 -2.02 -9.30
CA LEU A 89 -0.15 -1.57 -8.02
C LEU A 89 -1.68 -1.68 -8.05
N ASP A 90 -2.31 -1.22 -9.14
CA ASP A 90 -3.76 -1.21 -9.32
C ASP A 90 -4.31 -2.65 -9.44
N LYS A 91 -3.66 -3.52 -10.23
CA LYS A 91 -4.01 -4.94 -10.33
C LYS A 91 -3.88 -5.68 -8.99
N TYR A 92 -2.81 -5.43 -8.22
CA TYR A 92 -2.64 -6.04 -6.91
C TYR A 92 -3.75 -5.56 -5.95
N LEU A 93 -4.06 -4.25 -5.98
CA LEU A 93 -5.18 -3.68 -5.25
C LEU A 93 -6.51 -4.32 -5.66
N GLU A 94 -6.80 -4.48 -6.95
CA GLU A 94 -7.96 -5.21 -7.45
C GLU A 94 -8.02 -6.63 -6.87
N ALA A 95 -6.91 -7.39 -6.94
CA ALA A 95 -6.82 -8.75 -6.44
C ALA A 95 -7.04 -8.90 -4.91
N ILE A 96 -6.58 -7.93 -4.10
CA ILE A 96 -6.82 -7.93 -2.63
C ILE A 96 -8.12 -7.24 -2.21
N SER A 97 -8.74 -6.43 -3.08
CA SER A 97 -9.89 -5.59 -2.73
C SER A 97 -11.25 -6.29 -2.83
N GLY A 98 -11.28 -7.53 -3.35
CA GLY A 98 -12.38 -8.47 -3.16
C GLY A 98 -13.76 -7.84 -3.27
N GLY A 99 -14.07 -7.22 -4.41
CA GLY A 99 -15.37 -6.64 -4.76
C GLY A 99 -16.25 -6.16 -3.60
N SER A 100 -15.83 -5.14 -2.84
CA SER A 100 -16.61 -4.54 -1.73
C SER A 100 -17.04 -5.50 -0.62
N ASP A 101 -16.17 -6.44 -0.20
CA ASP A 101 -16.31 -7.26 1.02
C ASP A 101 -16.45 -6.45 2.34
N PHE A 102 -16.42 -5.11 2.26
CA PHE A 102 -16.58 -4.17 3.37
C PHE A 102 -18.00 -3.59 3.50
N ASP A 103 -18.93 -4.05 2.66
CA ASP A 103 -20.37 -3.89 2.84
C ASP A 103 -20.81 -4.48 4.19
N ILE A 104 -21.58 -3.70 4.94
CA ILE A 104 -22.19 -4.10 6.21
C ILE A 104 -23.67 -3.71 6.20
N GLU A 105 -24.49 -4.24 7.11
CA GLU A 105 -25.93 -3.97 7.12
C GLU A 105 -26.25 -2.46 7.11
N GLY A 106 -26.99 -2.02 6.08
CA GLY A 106 -27.35 -0.61 5.87
C GLY A 106 -26.29 0.24 5.15
N PHE A 107 -25.15 -0.32 4.77
CA PHE A 107 -24.06 0.40 4.09
C PHE A 107 -23.56 -0.32 2.84
N LYS A 108 -23.26 0.48 1.81
CA LYS A 108 -22.60 0.05 0.58
C LYS A 108 -21.26 0.74 0.43
N THR A 109 -20.27 0.00 -0.06
CA THR A 109 -18.89 0.43 -0.15
C THR A 109 -18.32 0.31 -1.57
N LYS A 110 -17.35 1.15 -1.88
CA LYS A 110 -16.58 1.12 -3.14
C LYS A 110 -15.12 1.37 -2.80
N VAL A 111 -14.18 0.70 -3.46
CA VAL A 111 -12.75 0.97 -3.31
C VAL A 111 -12.28 1.73 -4.55
N GLU A 112 -11.93 3.01 -4.39
CA GLU A 112 -11.34 3.84 -5.45
C GLU A 112 -10.03 4.43 -4.94
N ASP A 113 -8.97 4.44 -5.76
CA ASP A 113 -7.61 4.89 -5.39
C ASP A 113 -7.06 4.26 -4.07
N GLY A 114 -7.45 3.03 -3.74
CA GLY A 114 -7.11 2.40 -2.46
C GLY A 114 -7.76 3.05 -1.23
N ARG A 115 -8.88 3.77 -1.42
CA ARG A 115 -9.68 4.39 -0.36
C ARG A 115 -11.08 3.78 -0.35
N LEU A 116 -11.60 3.52 0.84
CA LEU A 116 -12.93 2.99 1.01
C LEU A 116 -13.96 4.11 1.03
N TRP A 117 -14.67 4.28 -0.08
CA TRP A 117 -15.88 5.08 -0.14
C TRP A 117 -17.04 4.33 0.51
N VAL A 118 -17.79 5.02 1.38
CA VAL A 118 -18.89 4.47 2.16
C VAL A 118 -20.15 5.31 1.96
N PHE A 119 -21.26 4.62 1.71
CA PHE A 119 -22.58 5.18 1.50
C PHE A 119 -23.61 4.43 2.35
N GLU A 120 -24.68 5.10 2.76
CA GLU A 120 -25.87 4.40 3.26
C GLU A 120 -26.55 3.70 2.07
N GLU A 121 -27.05 2.48 2.27
CA GLU A 121 -27.65 1.66 1.21
C GLU A 121 -28.88 2.36 0.60
N GLY A 122 -28.91 2.45 -0.73
CA GLY A 122 -29.97 3.15 -1.47
C GLY A 122 -29.94 4.69 -1.34
N SER A 123 -28.88 5.29 -0.78
CA SER A 123 -28.78 6.75 -0.66
C SER A 123 -28.53 7.46 -1.99
N GLU A 124 -29.00 8.70 -2.11
CA GLU A 124 -28.74 9.57 -3.27
C GLU A 124 -27.23 9.78 -3.51
N ASN A 125 -26.41 9.72 -2.47
CA ASN A 125 -24.95 9.83 -2.59
C ASN A 125 -24.33 8.60 -3.26
N LEU A 126 -24.87 7.39 -3.05
CA LEU A 126 -24.44 6.18 -3.76
C LEU A 126 -24.79 6.29 -5.24
N ALA A 127 -26.04 6.66 -5.56
CA ALA A 127 -26.49 6.83 -6.94
C ALA A 127 -25.68 7.91 -7.67
N PHE A 128 -25.43 9.06 -7.01
CA PHE A 128 -24.55 10.11 -7.55
C PHE A 128 -23.14 9.58 -7.81
N PHE A 129 -22.57 8.79 -6.90
CA PHE A 129 -21.23 8.24 -7.06
C PHE A 129 -21.14 7.25 -8.23
N GLU A 130 -22.14 6.41 -8.41
CA GLU A 130 -22.19 5.45 -9.52
C GLU A 130 -22.42 6.13 -10.89
N GLU A 131 -23.08 7.29 -10.94
CA GLU A 131 -23.30 8.05 -12.18
C GLU A 131 -22.20 9.09 -12.49
N HIS A 132 -21.55 9.65 -11.46
CA HIS A 132 -20.68 10.84 -11.59
C HIS A 132 -19.33 10.77 -10.87
N GLY A 133 -19.07 9.74 -10.06
CA GLY A 133 -17.83 9.58 -9.28
C GLY A 133 -17.81 10.39 -7.97
N GLU A 134 -16.59 10.72 -7.48
CA GLU A 134 -16.40 11.32 -6.15
C GLU A 134 -17.27 12.58 -5.91
N PRO A 135 -18.13 12.62 -4.87
CA PRO A 135 -18.94 13.80 -4.56
C PRO A 135 -18.07 15.01 -4.17
N ALA A 136 -18.50 16.19 -4.59
CA ALA A 136 -17.80 17.46 -4.32
C ALA A 136 -17.61 17.77 -2.82
N LYS A 137 -18.45 17.20 -1.95
CA LYS A 137 -18.30 17.25 -0.49
C LYS A 137 -17.95 15.86 0.02
N GLN A 138 -16.84 15.76 0.73
CA GLN A 138 -16.35 14.51 1.32
C GLN A 138 -15.77 14.76 2.70
N PHE A 139 -15.93 13.77 3.57
CA PHE A 139 -15.32 13.65 4.88
C PHE A 139 -14.39 12.44 4.86
N THR A 140 -13.25 12.55 5.54
CA THR A 140 -12.15 11.60 5.39
C THR A 140 -11.62 11.20 6.77
N SER A 141 -11.54 9.90 7.03
CA SER A 141 -10.91 9.32 8.20
C SER A 141 -9.75 8.43 7.75
N ILE A 142 -8.52 8.88 8.03
CA ILE A 142 -7.29 8.25 7.54
C ILE A 142 -6.88 7.13 8.50
N GLY A 143 -6.60 5.94 7.96
CA GLY A 143 -6.06 4.83 8.77
C GLY A 143 -7.09 4.07 9.61
N THR A 144 -8.39 4.34 9.45
CA THR A 144 -9.45 3.83 10.34
C THR A 144 -10.36 2.77 9.72
N GLY A 145 -10.20 2.50 8.42
CA GLY A 145 -11.00 1.50 7.71
C GLY A 145 -10.48 0.08 7.85
N PRO A 146 -11.17 -0.88 7.21
CA PRO A 146 -10.63 -2.21 6.93
C PRO A 146 -9.21 -2.11 6.39
N ASN A 147 -8.31 -3.01 6.84
CA ASN A 147 -6.90 -3.02 6.41
C ASN A 147 -6.23 -1.64 6.48
N GLY A 148 -6.56 -0.80 7.48
CA GLY A 148 -5.98 0.54 7.63
C GLY A 148 -6.31 1.52 6.50
N MET A 149 -7.30 1.22 5.65
CA MET A 149 -7.67 2.11 4.55
C MET A 149 -8.16 3.48 5.06
N THR A 150 -7.97 4.47 4.21
CA THR A 150 -8.65 5.76 4.36
C THR A 150 -10.12 5.60 4.00
N VAL A 151 -11.01 5.91 4.94
CA VAL A 151 -12.47 5.87 4.72
C VAL A 151 -12.97 7.25 4.33
N LYS A 152 -13.77 7.32 3.27
CA LYS A 152 -14.42 8.53 2.77
C LYS A 152 -15.94 8.36 2.79
N ALA A 153 -16.67 9.43 3.10
CA ALA A 153 -18.13 9.49 2.92
C ALA A 153 -18.60 10.90 2.56
N ALA A 154 -19.78 11.02 1.95
CA ALA A 154 -20.39 12.32 1.61
C ALA A 154 -20.85 13.14 2.85
N SER A 155 -20.99 12.49 4.01
CA SER A 155 -21.36 13.12 5.28
C SER A 155 -20.52 12.60 6.45
N GLN A 156 -20.26 13.46 7.44
CA GLN A 156 -19.61 13.05 8.70
C GLN A 156 -20.45 12.00 9.45
N GLU A 157 -21.77 12.11 9.40
CA GLU A 157 -22.70 11.18 10.05
C GLU A 157 -22.59 9.76 9.46
N THR A 158 -22.56 9.63 8.14
CA THR A 158 -22.36 8.35 7.44
C THR A 158 -21.00 7.74 7.79
N LEU A 159 -19.94 8.57 7.81
CA LEU A 159 -18.58 8.15 8.18
C LEU A 159 -18.52 7.63 9.63
N ASP A 160 -19.07 8.39 10.58
CA ASP A 160 -19.06 8.06 12.00
C ASP A 160 -19.90 6.82 12.29
N LYS A 161 -21.10 6.70 11.69
CA LYS A 161 -21.94 5.50 11.81
C LYS A 161 -21.20 4.26 11.33
N TYR A 162 -20.69 4.26 10.10
CA TYR A 162 -19.97 3.11 9.53
C TYR A 162 -18.78 2.70 10.39
N LEU A 163 -17.93 3.66 10.78
CA LEU A 163 -16.77 3.43 11.64
C LEU A 163 -17.14 3.01 13.08
N SER A 164 -18.41 3.13 13.49
CA SER A 164 -18.92 2.62 14.76
C SER A 164 -19.51 1.22 14.65
N THR A 165 -20.12 0.87 13.50
CA THR A 165 -20.70 -0.46 13.24
C THR A 165 -19.66 -1.48 12.76
N TYR A 166 -18.60 -1.03 12.09
CA TYR A 166 -17.55 -1.89 11.54
C TYR A 166 -16.54 -2.43 12.58
N LYS A 167 -16.49 -1.84 13.79
CA LYS A 167 -15.47 -2.13 14.82
C LYS A 167 -15.84 -3.27 15.78
#